data_AF-A0A7W1G2P6-F1
#
_entry.id   AF-A0A7W1G2P6-F1
#
_cell.length_a   1.000
_cell.length_b   1.000
_cell.length_c   1.000
_cell.angle_alpha   90.00
_cell.angle_beta   90.00
_cell.angle_gamma   90.00
#
_symmetry.space_group_name_H-M   'P 1'
#
loop_
_entity.id
_entity.type
_entity.pdbx_description
1 polymer ?
#
loop_
_entity_poly.entity_id
_entity_poly.type
_entity_poly.pdbx_seq_one_letter_code
_entity_poly.pdbx_strand_id
1 'polypeptide(L)'
;MKTLLAVPAVLLFSIALVSCGTGQERSAATTKASSSVPADVAKSTKDLDQVQAGLKNLQNAGDNPDLKKMYGDLKSEANHLVGSLEDVRSHSDSAIAAGRKQIEQWHKDADGFTDPDLRTSSNKREGDLRAAVDALAASSATLTTASDSYRSSLSQTLKALDLDLSKPGLESVQPVVAKLVNDEPNLRTSLKDVSEKSQSLNGVINP
;
A
#
# COMPACT_ATOMS: atom_id res chain seq x y z
N MET A 1 -60.51 -52.76 -1.44
CA MET A 1 -60.32 -51.43 -2.08
C MET A 1 -59.17 -50.74 -1.37
N LYS A 2 -58.05 -50.51 -2.07
CA LYS A 2 -56.86 -49.83 -1.55
C LYS A 2 -56.88 -48.39 -2.08
N THR A 3 -56.96 -47.40 -1.19
CA THR A 3 -56.83 -45.98 -1.53
C THR A 3 -55.45 -45.50 -1.11
N LEU A 4 -54.60 -45.23 -2.11
CA LEU A 4 -53.37 -44.44 -1.97
C LEU A 4 -53.74 -42.96 -1.83
N LEU A 5 -53.18 -42.29 -0.83
CA LEU A 5 -53.17 -40.82 -0.72
C LEU A 5 -51.73 -40.33 -0.94
N ALA A 6 -51.57 -39.48 -1.95
CA ALA A 6 -50.32 -38.91 -2.41
C ALA A 6 -49.86 -37.75 -1.51
N VAL A 7 -48.56 -37.69 -1.24
CA VAL A 7 -47.87 -36.59 -0.56
C VAL A 7 -47.38 -35.61 -1.62
N PRO A 8 -47.66 -34.29 -1.54
CA PRO A 8 -47.07 -33.32 -2.45
C PRO A 8 -45.66 -32.95 -1.97
N ALA A 9 -44.66 -33.21 -2.82
CA ALA A 9 -43.29 -32.75 -2.63
C ALA A 9 -43.21 -31.25 -2.94
N VAL A 10 -42.98 -30.43 -1.91
CA VAL A 10 -42.71 -29.00 -2.04
C VAL A 10 -41.23 -28.83 -2.42
N LEU A 11 -40.99 -28.47 -3.68
CA LEU A 11 -39.69 -28.05 -4.21
C LEU A 11 -39.35 -26.65 -3.68
N LEU A 12 -38.51 -26.59 -2.64
CA LEU A 12 -37.85 -25.37 -2.18
C LEU A 12 -36.78 -24.97 -3.20
N PHE A 13 -37.13 -24.05 -4.10
CA PHE A 13 -36.20 -23.39 -4.99
C PHE A 13 -35.40 -22.35 -4.19
N SER A 14 -34.26 -22.77 -3.63
CA SER A 14 -33.30 -21.87 -3.00
C SER A 14 -32.61 -21.03 -4.08
N ILE A 15 -33.17 -19.87 -4.40
CA ILE A 15 -32.50 -18.85 -5.22
C ILE A 15 -31.32 -18.35 -4.38
N ALA A 16 -30.13 -18.90 -4.63
CA ALA A 16 -28.89 -18.33 -4.16
C ALA A 16 -28.70 -16.98 -4.86
N LEU A 17 -29.15 -15.91 -4.20
CA LEU A 17 -28.77 -14.55 -4.57
C LEU A 17 -27.27 -14.42 -4.32
N VAL A 18 -26.48 -14.69 -5.36
CA VAL A 18 -25.11 -14.18 -5.44
C VAL A 18 -25.25 -12.67 -5.35
N SER A 19 -24.93 -12.11 -4.19
CA SER A 19 -24.95 -10.69 -3.89
C SER A 19 -23.94 -9.97 -4.80
N CYS A 20 -24.35 -9.70 -6.04
CA CYS A 20 -23.67 -8.82 -6.97
C CYS A 20 -23.99 -7.40 -6.52
N GLY A 21 -23.08 -6.80 -5.73
CA GLY A 21 -23.27 -5.43 -5.26
C GLY A 21 -23.45 -4.45 -6.40
N THR A 22 -24.22 -3.40 -6.18
CA THR A 22 -24.51 -2.39 -7.21
C THR A 22 -23.23 -1.68 -7.69
N GLY A 23 -23.27 -1.03 -8.86
CA GLY A 23 -22.14 -0.22 -9.34
C GLY A 23 -21.64 0.80 -8.33
N GLN A 24 -22.55 1.38 -7.54
CA GLN A 24 -22.24 2.35 -6.48
C GLN A 24 -21.51 1.71 -5.29
N GLU A 25 -21.91 0.52 -4.84
CA GLU A 25 -21.24 -0.20 -3.75
C GLU A 25 -19.79 -0.56 -4.12
N ARG A 26 -19.55 -0.91 -5.39
CA ARG A 26 -18.21 -1.23 -5.88
C ARG A 26 -17.29 -0.01 -5.91
N SER A 27 -17.78 1.12 -6.43
CA SER A 27 -17.05 2.40 -6.37
C SER A 27 -16.75 2.82 -4.93
N ALA A 28 -17.70 2.63 -4.01
CA ALA A 28 -17.49 2.92 -2.59
C ALA A 28 -16.41 2.02 -1.96
N ALA A 29 -16.38 0.73 -2.30
CA ALA A 29 -15.36 -0.19 -1.82
C ALA A 29 -13.95 0.20 -2.30
N THR A 30 -13.80 0.49 -3.60
CA THR A 30 -12.51 0.95 -4.15
C THR A 30 -12.09 2.27 -3.53
N THR A 31 -12.99 3.25 -3.46
CA THR A 31 -12.73 4.56 -2.81
C THR A 31 -12.27 4.39 -1.37
N LYS A 32 -12.96 3.55 -0.58
CA LYS A 32 -12.59 3.28 0.80
C LYS A 32 -11.18 2.71 0.89
N ALA A 33 -10.86 1.74 0.04
CA ALA A 33 -9.53 1.14 0.02
C ALA A 33 -8.44 2.17 -0.34
N SER A 34 -8.59 2.93 -1.42
CA SER A 34 -7.58 3.91 -1.85
C SER A 34 -7.52 5.19 -1.01
N SER A 35 -8.54 5.50 -0.21
CA SER A 35 -8.55 6.71 0.64
C SER A 35 -7.59 6.67 1.83
N SER A 36 -7.18 5.47 2.25
CA SER A 36 -6.25 5.28 3.38
C SER A 36 -4.79 5.53 3.00
N VAL A 37 -4.41 5.17 1.77
CA VAL A 37 -3.03 5.21 1.27
C VAL A 37 -2.33 6.58 1.48
N PRO A 38 -2.94 7.75 1.19
CA PRO A 38 -2.28 9.03 1.43
C PRO A 38 -1.93 9.29 2.89
N ALA A 39 -2.78 8.85 3.83
CA ALA A 39 -2.53 9.02 5.26
C ALA A 39 -1.36 8.14 5.73
N ASP A 40 -1.27 6.91 5.24
CA ASP A 40 -0.17 6.00 5.57
C ASP A 40 1.15 6.45 4.94
N VAL A 41 1.09 7.03 3.73
CA VAL A 41 2.25 7.67 3.10
C VAL A 41 2.72 8.86 3.92
N ALA A 42 1.81 9.72 4.40
CA ALA A 42 2.17 10.85 5.25
C ALA A 42 2.81 10.39 6.56
N LYS A 43 2.27 9.33 7.19
CA LYS A 43 2.87 8.71 8.37
C LYS A 43 4.26 8.15 8.07
N SER A 44 4.42 7.38 6.99
CA SER A 44 5.71 6.80 6.59
C SER A 44 6.76 7.85 6.27
N THR A 45 6.34 8.96 5.66
CA THR A 45 7.23 10.10 5.37
C THR A 45 7.75 10.74 6.65
N LYS A 46 6.87 10.90 7.67
CA LYS A 46 7.27 11.41 8.99
C LYS A 46 8.21 10.44 9.72
N ASP A 47 7.88 9.14 9.73
CA ASP A 47 8.72 8.13 10.37
C ASP A 47 10.10 8.05 9.67
N LEU A 48 10.15 8.26 8.34
CA LEU A 48 11.38 8.37 7.57
C LEU A 48 12.21 9.61 7.95
N ASP A 49 11.57 10.76 8.20
CA ASP A 49 12.25 11.96 8.71
C ASP A 49 12.92 11.69 10.07
N GLN A 50 12.23 10.97 10.96
CA GLN A 50 12.75 10.60 12.28
C GLN A 50 13.94 9.65 12.19
N VAL A 51 13.88 8.63 11.31
CA VAL A 51 15.01 7.75 11.04
C VAL A 51 16.19 8.52 10.46
N GLN A 52 15.95 9.43 9.52
CA GLN A 52 17.01 10.24 8.92
C GLN A 52 17.70 11.15 9.94
N ALA A 53 16.92 11.77 10.85
CA ALA A 53 17.46 12.55 11.95
C ALA A 53 18.30 11.67 12.90
N GLY A 54 17.83 10.48 13.25
CA GLY A 54 18.57 9.52 14.10
C GLY A 54 19.88 9.06 13.46
N LEU A 55 19.89 8.77 12.16
CA LEU A 55 21.09 8.40 11.40
C LEU A 55 22.11 9.54 11.38
N LYS A 56 21.68 10.79 11.13
CA LYS A 56 22.56 11.96 11.16
C LYS A 56 23.11 12.25 12.55
N ASN A 57 22.30 12.04 13.59
CA ASN A 57 22.76 12.18 14.98
C ASN A 57 23.86 11.16 15.31
N LEU A 58 23.66 9.89 14.93
CA LEU A 58 24.70 8.86 15.10
C LEU A 58 25.96 9.16 14.31
N GLN A 59 25.84 9.62 13.06
CA GLN A 59 26.98 10.00 12.23
C GLN A 59 27.86 11.07 12.90
N ASN A 60 27.25 11.99 13.64
CA ASN A 60 27.92 13.10 14.31
C ASN A 60 28.19 12.84 15.80
N ALA A 61 27.90 11.63 16.32
CA ALA A 61 27.93 11.35 17.75
C ALA A 61 29.35 11.41 18.34
N GLY A 62 30.38 11.01 17.61
CA GLY A 62 31.76 10.99 18.14
C GLY A 62 31.84 10.23 19.47
N ASP A 63 32.40 10.88 20.51
CA ASP A 63 32.52 10.33 21.86
C ASP A 63 31.35 10.73 22.79
N ASN A 64 30.15 10.96 22.24
CA ASN A 64 28.98 11.43 23.00
C ASN A 64 28.55 10.41 24.08
N PRO A 65 28.38 10.84 25.35
CA PRO A 65 28.01 9.94 26.45
C PRO A 65 26.61 9.32 26.30
N ASP A 66 25.73 9.92 25.51
CA ASP A 66 24.34 9.49 25.28
C ASP A 66 24.19 8.55 24.08
N LEU A 67 25.28 7.99 23.56
CA LEU A 67 25.26 7.14 22.36
C LEU A 67 24.27 5.97 22.46
N LYS A 68 24.17 5.35 23.64
CA LYS A 68 23.19 4.28 23.91
C LYS A 68 21.75 4.75 23.73
N LYS A 69 21.44 5.97 24.17
CA LYS A 69 20.11 6.56 24.00
C LYS A 69 19.85 6.88 22.53
N MET A 70 20.80 7.51 21.84
CA MET A 70 20.67 7.83 20.40
C MET A 70 20.42 6.57 19.55
N TYR A 71 21.14 5.48 19.82
CA TYR A 71 20.90 4.20 19.19
C TYR A 71 19.50 3.64 19.51
N GLY A 72 19.09 3.69 20.78
CA GLY A 72 17.76 3.24 21.21
C GLY A 72 16.63 4.00 20.51
N ASP A 73 16.75 5.33 20.41
CA ASP A 73 15.81 6.19 19.70
C ASP A 73 15.76 5.80 18.21
N LEU A 74 16.91 5.71 17.52
CA LEU A 74 16.96 5.30 16.12
C LEU A 74 16.33 3.91 15.88
N LYS A 75 16.61 2.95 16.77
CA LYS A 75 16.04 1.60 16.68
C LYS A 75 14.50 1.63 16.80
N SER A 76 13.98 2.47 17.69
CA SER A 76 12.52 2.66 17.82
C SER A 76 11.94 3.26 16.55
N GLU A 77 12.52 4.35 16.05
CA GLU A 77 12.03 5.03 14.83
C GLU A 77 12.11 4.14 13.59
N ALA A 78 13.16 3.31 13.49
CA ALA A 78 13.27 2.31 12.44
C ALA A 78 12.12 1.29 12.47
N ASN A 79 11.69 0.85 13.65
CA ASN A 79 10.55 -0.05 13.79
C ASN A 79 9.22 0.64 13.40
N HIS A 80 9.05 1.92 13.76
CA HIS A 80 7.88 2.70 13.35
C HIS A 80 7.81 2.82 11.82
N LEU A 81 8.92 3.16 11.17
CA LEU A 81 9.03 3.24 9.71
C LEU A 81 8.73 1.89 9.04
N VAL A 82 9.24 0.78 9.58
CA VAL A 82 8.94 -0.55 9.03
C VAL A 82 7.44 -0.84 9.10
N GLY A 83 6.79 -0.53 10.22
CA GLY A 83 5.35 -0.72 10.37
C GLY A 83 4.55 0.15 9.39
N SER A 84 4.88 1.43 9.28
CA SER A 84 4.16 2.35 8.39
C SER A 84 4.33 2.00 6.91
N LEU A 85 5.50 1.52 6.49
CA LEU A 85 5.74 1.06 5.12
C LEU A 85 4.89 -0.18 4.78
N GLU A 86 4.69 -1.07 5.76
CA GLU A 86 3.81 -2.22 5.60
C GLU A 86 2.34 -1.80 5.48
N ASP A 87 1.91 -0.79 6.24
CA ASP A 87 0.57 -0.21 6.12
C ASP A 87 0.33 0.36 4.71
N VAL A 88 1.29 1.15 4.18
CA VAL A 88 1.23 1.69 2.80
C VAL A 88 1.11 0.55 1.78
N ARG A 89 1.91 -0.51 1.92
CA ARG A 89 1.89 -1.66 1.03
C ARG A 89 0.53 -2.37 1.08
N SER A 90 0.09 -2.74 2.27
CA SER A 90 -1.16 -3.47 2.50
C SER A 90 -2.38 -2.73 1.95
N HIS A 91 -2.49 -1.43 2.25
CA HIS A 91 -3.62 -0.63 1.75
C HIS A 91 -3.52 -0.34 0.24
N SER A 92 -2.32 -0.20 -0.32
CA SER A 92 -2.14 -0.10 -1.78
C SER A 92 -2.57 -1.39 -2.49
N ASP A 93 -2.15 -2.55 -1.99
CA ASP A 93 -2.54 -3.86 -2.51
C ASP A 93 -4.07 -4.05 -2.44
N SER A 94 -4.69 -3.63 -1.33
CA SER A 94 -6.15 -3.65 -1.17
C SER A 94 -6.84 -2.72 -2.19
N ALA A 95 -6.32 -1.53 -2.43
CA ALA A 95 -6.86 -0.59 -3.41
C ALA A 95 -6.76 -1.13 -4.84
N ILE A 96 -5.61 -1.72 -5.20
CA ILE A 96 -5.39 -2.36 -6.50
C ILE A 96 -6.35 -3.53 -6.69
N ALA A 97 -6.50 -4.39 -5.69
CA ALA A 97 -7.40 -5.54 -5.74
C ALA A 97 -8.87 -5.11 -5.89
N ALA A 98 -9.31 -4.10 -5.13
CA ALA A 98 -10.66 -3.54 -5.25
C ALA A 98 -10.91 -2.94 -6.65
N GLY A 99 -9.94 -2.17 -7.16
CA GLY A 99 -10.01 -1.58 -8.50
C GLY A 99 -10.10 -2.64 -9.61
N ARG A 100 -9.28 -3.69 -9.56
CA ARG A 100 -9.33 -4.82 -10.51
C ARG A 100 -10.67 -5.53 -10.48
N LYS A 101 -11.22 -5.80 -9.29
CA LYS A 101 -12.55 -6.40 -9.13
C LYS A 101 -13.64 -5.50 -9.72
N GLN A 102 -13.54 -4.18 -9.54
CA GLN A 102 -14.47 -3.24 -10.12
C GLN A 102 -14.42 -3.25 -11.65
N ILE A 103 -13.22 -3.28 -12.25
CA ILE A 103 -13.03 -3.37 -13.71
C ILE A 103 -13.65 -4.67 -14.26
N GLU A 104 -13.39 -5.81 -13.62
CA GLU A 104 -13.94 -7.11 -14.05
C GLU A 104 -15.46 -7.10 -14.06
N GLN A 105 -16.08 -6.56 -13.00
CA GLN A 105 -17.53 -6.48 -12.94
C GLN A 105 -18.10 -5.44 -13.89
N TRP A 106 -17.41 -4.32 -14.09
CA TRP A 106 -17.80 -3.30 -15.07
C TRP A 106 -17.89 -3.90 -16.47
N HIS A 107 -16.88 -4.66 -16.88
CA HIS A 107 -16.83 -5.31 -18.18
C HIS A 107 -18.06 -6.22 -18.40
N LYS A 108 -18.37 -7.08 -17.43
CA LYS A 108 -19.54 -7.98 -17.47
C LYS A 108 -20.87 -7.21 -17.61
N ASP A 109 -21.01 -6.10 -16.89
CA ASP A 109 -22.23 -5.30 -16.91
C ASP A 109 -22.36 -4.51 -18.24
N ALA A 110 -21.23 -4.07 -18.82
CA ALA A 110 -21.19 -3.27 -20.05
C ALA A 110 -21.49 -4.08 -21.32
N ASP A 111 -21.25 -5.40 -21.32
CA ASP A 111 -21.61 -6.30 -22.43
C ASP A 111 -23.13 -6.28 -22.74
N GLY A 112 -23.95 -5.91 -21.75
CA GLY A 112 -25.40 -5.78 -21.92
C GLY A 112 -25.85 -4.52 -22.65
N PHE A 113 -24.96 -3.53 -22.88
CA PHE A 113 -25.34 -2.30 -23.57
C PHE A 113 -25.54 -2.57 -25.06
N THR A 114 -26.73 -2.24 -25.58
CA THR A 114 -27.06 -2.31 -27.01
C THR A 114 -26.80 -0.98 -27.72
N ASP A 115 -26.94 0.13 -26.99
CA ASP A 115 -26.69 1.47 -27.48
C ASP A 115 -25.17 1.74 -27.66
N PRO A 116 -24.73 2.22 -28.85
CA PRO A 116 -23.32 2.42 -29.15
C PRO A 116 -22.66 3.57 -28.38
N ASP A 117 -23.41 4.61 -28.02
CA ASP A 117 -22.89 5.76 -27.28
C ASP A 117 -22.69 5.42 -25.81
N LEU A 118 -23.63 4.65 -25.23
CA LEU A 118 -23.48 4.08 -23.88
C LEU A 118 -22.28 3.13 -23.82
N ARG A 119 -22.09 2.27 -24.83
CA ARG A 119 -20.93 1.37 -24.89
C ARG A 119 -19.62 2.16 -24.98
N THR A 120 -19.56 3.17 -25.83
CA THR A 120 -18.37 4.01 -26.02
C THR A 120 -17.99 4.75 -24.73
N SER A 121 -18.96 5.43 -24.11
CA SER A 121 -18.73 6.17 -22.85
C SER A 121 -18.36 5.25 -21.69
N SER A 122 -19.00 4.08 -21.59
CA SER A 122 -18.66 3.05 -20.60
C SER A 122 -17.23 2.55 -20.76
N ASN A 123 -16.84 2.15 -21.99
CA ASN A 123 -15.50 1.67 -22.28
C ASN A 123 -14.43 2.71 -21.97
N LYS A 124 -14.72 4.00 -22.23
CA LYS A 124 -13.81 5.08 -21.87
C LYS A 124 -13.56 5.12 -20.36
N ARG A 125 -14.63 5.11 -19.55
CA ARG A 125 -14.51 5.17 -18.08
C ARG A 125 -13.84 3.92 -17.49
N GLU A 126 -14.14 2.73 -18.03
CA GLU A 126 -13.45 1.50 -17.66
C GLU A 126 -11.95 1.58 -18.00
N GLY A 127 -11.60 2.13 -19.17
CA GLY A 127 -10.22 2.38 -19.58
C GLY A 127 -9.49 3.34 -18.64
N ASP A 128 -10.13 4.45 -18.26
CA ASP A 128 -9.58 5.41 -17.31
C ASP A 128 -9.32 4.74 -15.93
N LEU A 129 -10.25 3.91 -15.45
CA LEU A 129 -10.11 3.17 -14.19
C LEU A 129 -8.95 2.16 -14.26
N ARG A 130 -8.88 1.39 -15.35
CA ARG A 130 -7.78 0.44 -15.60
C ARG A 130 -6.42 1.14 -15.57
N ALA A 131 -6.29 2.25 -16.29
CA ALA A 131 -5.05 3.02 -16.32
C ALA A 131 -4.64 3.53 -14.91
N ALA A 132 -5.58 4.00 -14.11
CA ALA A 132 -5.30 4.46 -12.75
C ALA A 132 -4.88 3.31 -11.81
N VAL A 133 -5.55 2.15 -11.90
CA VAL A 133 -5.19 0.96 -11.13
C VAL A 133 -3.80 0.45 -11.51
N ASP A 134 -3.48 0.39 -12.80
CA ASP A 134 -2.17 -0.06 -13.28
C ASP A 134 -1.05 0.90 -12.86
N ALA A 135 -1.30 2.21 -12.88
CA ALA A 135 -0.34 3.20 -12.41
C ALA A 135 -0.09 3.09 -10.89
N LEU A 136 -1.13 2.84 -10.08
CA LEU A 136 -0.96 2.56 -8.65
C LEU A 136 -0.18 1.26 -8.42
N ALA A 137 -0.44 0.21 -9.21
CA ALA A 137 0.30 -1.04 -9.10
C ALA A 137 1.80 -0.88 -9.44
N ALA A 138 2.12 -0.14 -10.50
CA ALA A 138 3.50 0.11 -10.90
C ALA A 138 4.28 0.95 -9.86
N SER A 139 3.65 2.00 -9.33
CA SER A 139 4.25 2.83 -8.25
C SER A 139 4.44 2.03 -6.96
N SER A 140 3.48 1.16 -6.60
CA SER A 140 3.57 0.29 -5.42
C SER A 140 4.69 -0.74 -5.53
N ALA A 141 4.92 -1.31 -6.71
CA ALA A 141 6.05 -2.22 -6.96
C ALA A 141 7.41 -1.50 -6.85
N THR A 142 7.47 -0.25 -7.34
CA THR A 142 8.66 0.61 -7.22
C THR A 142 8.93 0.94 -5.75
N LEU A 143 7.90 1.33 -4.99
CA LEU A 143 7.99 1.56 -3.55
C LEU A 143 8.47 0.31 -2.81
N THR A 144 7.93 -0.86 -3.13
CA THR A 144 8.33 -2.13 -2.50
C THR A 144 9.84 -2.34 -2.66
N THR A 145 10.36 -2.20 -3.88
CA THR A 145 11.79 -2.36 -4.17
C THR A 145 12.65 -1.35 -3.40
N ALA A 146 12.27 -0.07 -3.40
CA ALA A 146 12.98 0.97 -2.66
C ALA A 146 12.95 0.73 -1.14
N SER A 147 11.79 0.35 -0.60
CA SER A 147 11.58 0.10 0.82
C SER A 147 12.36 -1.11 1.32
N ASP A 148 12.39 -2.21 0.56
CA ASP A 148 13.11 -3.42 0.95
C ASP A 148 14.63 -3.20 0.97
N SER A 149 15.15 -2.47 -0.02
CA SER A 149 16.57 -2.09 -0.06
C SER A 149 16.96 -1.21 1.14
N TYR A 150 16.14 -0.20 1.45
CA TYR A 150 16.36 0.71 2.57
C TYR A 150 16.27 -0.02 3.91
N ARG A 151 15.20 -0.82 4.12
CA ARG A 151 14.98 -1.61 5.35
C ARG A 151 16.10 -2.61 5.61
N SER A 152 16.56 -3.30 4.57
CA SER A 152 17.66 -4.26 4.67
C SER A 152 18.94 -3.56 5.13
N SER A 153 19.30 -2.43 4.50
CA SER A 153 20.48 -1.64 4.88
C SER A 153 20.36 -1.12 6.32
N LEU A 154 19.21 -0.56 6.67
CA LEU A 154 18.94 -0.04 8.02
C LEU A 154 19.02 -1.14 9.08
N SER A 155 18.43 -2.31 8.82
CA SER A 155 18.48 -3.46 9.73
C SER A 155 19.91 -3.96 9.94
N GLN A 156 20.72 -4.03 8.89
CA GLN A 156 22.13 -4.42 9.00
C GLN A 156 22.94 -3.41 9.82
N THR A 157 22.74 -2.11 9.58
CA THR A 157 23.36 -1.04 10.39
C THR A 157 22.97 -1.17 11.86
N LEU A 158 21.69 -1.34 12.16
CA LEU A 158 21.21 -1.48 13.54
C LEU A 158 21.76 -2.73 14.22
N LYS A 159 21.92 -3.83 13.48
CA LYS A 159 22.52 -5.07 13.99
C LYS A 159 24.02 -4.93 14.25
N ALA A 160 24.75 -4.24 13.38
CA ALA A 160 26.18 -3.96 13.60
C ALA A 160 26.38 -3.10 14.85
N LEU A 161 25.54 -2.08 15.04
CA LEU A 161 25.57 -1.22 16.23
C LEU A 161 25.10 -1.94 17.51
N ASP A 162 24.21 -2.92 17.40
CA ASP A 162 23.81 -3.77 18.54
C ASP A 162 24.98 -4.63 19.02
N LEU A 163 25.85 -5.05 18.10
CA LEU A 163 27.06 -5.84 18.39
C LEU A 163 28.19 -4.97 18.95
N ASP A 164 28.41 -3.79 18.38
CA ASP A 164 29.46 -2.87 18.78
C ASP A 164 29.00 -1.41 18.69
N LEU A 165 28.59 -0.87 19.84
CA LEU A 165 28.23 0.54 20.00
C LEU A 165 29.43 1.38 20.51
N SER A 166 30.67 0.93 20.27
CA SER A 166 31.86 1.74 20.53
C SER A 166 32.15 2.70 19.38
N LYS A 167 33.17 3.55 19.55
CA LYS A 167 33.66 4.43 18.48
C LYS A 167 34.12 3.67 17.24
N PRO A 168 34.98 2.63 17.32
CA PRO A 168 35.26 1.76 16.17
C PRO A 168 34.02 1.15 15.52
N GLY A 169 33.04 0.73 16.33
CA GLY A 169 31.75 0.23 15.83
C GLY A 169 30.99 1.28 15.01
N LEU A 170 30.88 2.51 15.50
CA LEU A 170 30.31 3.64 14.75
C LEU A 170 31.07 3.94 13.46
N GLU A 171 32.40 4.02 13.52
CA GLU A 171 33.26 4.25 12.36
C GLU A 171 33.04 3.18 11.27
N SER A 172 32.87 1.91 11.67
CA SER A 172 32.65 0.81 10.75
C SER A 172 31.33 0.91 9.97
N VAL A 173 30.29 1.52 10.54
CA VAL A 173 28.97 1.65 9.89
C VAL A 173 28.80 2.98 9.14
N GLN A 174 29.72 3.94 9.29
CA GLN A 174 29.61 5.26 8.66
C GLN A 174 29.33 5.20 7.14
N PRO A 175 29.99 4.34 6.33
CA PRO A 175 29.70 4.25 4.91
C PRO A 175 28.24 3.84 4.62
N VAL A 176 27.70 2.92 5.41
CA VAL A 176 26.31 2.44 5.25
C VAL A 176 25.31 3.49 5.73
N VAL A 177 25.61 4.20 6.82
CA VAL A 177 24.80 5.33 7.31
C VAL A 177 24.75 6.44 6.26
N ALA A 178 25.89 6.81 5.67
CA ALA A 178 25.94 7.82 4.61
C ALA A 178 25.11 7.38 3.37
N LYS A 179 25.19 6.10 2.99
CA LYS A 179 24.35 5.53 1.93
C LYS A 179 22.86 5.62 2.27
N LEU A 180 22.44 5.24 3.48
CA LEU A 180 21.05 5.35 3.92
C LEU A 180 20.54 6.80 3.86
N VAL A 181 21.36 7.78 4.26
CA VAL A 181 21.01 9.20 4.15
C VAL A 181 20.85 9.63 2.68
N ASN A 182 21.69 9.11 1.78
CA ASN A 182 21.63 9.43 0.35
C ASN A 182 20.52 8.67 -0.41
N ASP A 183 20.10 7.50 0.07
CA ASP A 183 19.03 6.70 -0.54
C ASP A 183 17.63 7.16 -0.09
N GLU A 184 17.53 7.91 1.02
CA GLU A 184 16.28 8.41 1.58
C GLU A 184 15.39 9.18 0.56
N PRO A 185 15.93 10.11 -0.27
CA PRO A 185 15.13 10.80 -1.28
C PRO A 185 14.45 9.87 -2.30
N ASN A 186 15.05 8.72 -2.61
CA ASN A 186 14.46 7.73 -3.53
C ASN A 186 13.23 7.06 -2.90
N LEU A 187 13.33 6.69 -1.61
CA LEU A 187 12.20 6.14 -0.86
C LEU A 187 11.08 7.18 -0.72
N ARG A 188 11.42 8.43 -0.38
CA ARG A 188 10.44 9.53 -0.30
C ARG A 188 9.72 9.78 -1.63
N THR A 189 10.46 9.78 -2.74
CA THR A 189 9.88 9.96 -4.07
C THR A 189 8.90 8.83 -4.40
N SER A 190 9.25 7.58 -4.06
CA SER A 190 8.38 6.42 -4.30
C SER A 190 7.11 6.48 -3.44
N LEU A 191 7.23 6.90 -2.17
CA LEU A 191 6.09 7.14 -1.28
C LEU A 191 5.14 8.19 -1.85
N LYS A 192 5.69 9.32 -2.30
CA LYS A 192 4.93 10.41 -2.92
C LYS A 192 4.18 9.93 -4.16
N ASP A 193 4.84 9.19 -5.05
CA ASP A 193 4.21 8.68 -6.27
C ASP A 193 3.03 7.76 -5.96
N VAL A 194 3.17 6.84 -5.00
CA VAL A 194 2.06 5.98 -4.53
C VAL A 194 0.89 6.81 -4.01
N SER A 195 1.14 7.85 -3.21
CA SER A 195 0.08 8.76 -2.75
C SER A 195 -0.64 9.44 -3.93
N GLU A 196 0.10 10.03 -4.87
CA GLU A 196 -0.47 10.71 -6.04
C GLU A 196 -1.30 9.77 -6.93
N LYS A 197 -0.82 8.53 -7.14
CA LYS A 197 -1.55 7.52 -7.93
C LYS A 197 -2.79 7.00 -7.21
N SER A 198 -2.74 6.85 -5.89
CA SER A 198 -3.93 6.49 -5.09
C SER A 198 -5.00 7.59 -5.12
N GLN A 199 -4.60 8.86 -5.10
CA GLN A 199 -5.50 10.01 -5.24
C GLN A 199 -6.09 10.09 -6.65
N SER A 200 -5.28 9.82 -7.67
CA SER A 200 -5.75 9.76 -9.06
C SER A 200 -6.78 8.64 -9.26
N LEU A 201 -6.58 7.47 -8.66
CA LEU A 201 -7.56 6.39 -8.63
C LEU A 201 -8.89 6.84 -8.01
N ASN A 202 -8.85 7.51 -6.86
CA ASN A 202 -10.04 8.08 -6.23
C ASN A 202 -10.77 9.08 -7.13
N GLY A 203 -10.03 9.93 -7.86
CA GLY A 203 -10.58 10.91 -8.79
C GLY A 203 -11.26 10.29 -10.01
N VAL A 204 -10.79 9.15 -10.49
CA VAL A 204 -11.46 8.42 -11.59
C VAL A 204 -12.76 7.76 -11.12
N ILE A 205 -12.80 7.29 -9.87
CA ILE A 205 -13.98 6.63 -9.30
C ILE A 205 -15.07 7.66 -8.95
N ASN A 206 -14.66 8.82 -8.42
CA ASN A 206 -15.53 9.93 -8.04
C ASN A 206 -15.15 11.18 -8.85
N PRO A 207 -15.43 11.20 -10.18
CA PRO A 207 -15.09 12.32 -11.06
C PRO A 207 -15.88 13.58 -10.76
#